data_AF-A0A0B8Q3D7-F1
#
_entry.id   AF-A0A0B8Q3D7-F1
#
_cell.length_a   1.000
_cell.length_b   1.000
_cell.length_c   1.000
_cell.angle_alpha   90.00
_cell.angle_beta   90.00
_cell.angle_gamma   90.00
#
_symmetry.space_group_name_H-M   'P 1'
#
loop_
_entity.id
_entity.type
_entity.pdbx_description
1 polymer ?
#
loop_
_entity_poly.entity_id
_entity_poly.type
_entity_poly.pdbx_seq_one_letter_code
_entity_poly.pdbx_strand_id
1 'polypeptide(L)'
;MARDASQVATTVLDLLGGEANIQQLTHCATRLRVVTKDDNKVNSEALGETEGVHGYFFKNGQHQVILGTGFVSKVFNVMNGEADVEPQQEAAQKENLSTFKSVTRTFSDIFVAIIPALVATGLLMGLRGLIVNGFGVELSPQLMTISQVLTDTAFIFIPVLVTWSAMRVFGGNPVLGIVLGLMLVAPQLANKWDVAFGNAEA
;
A
#
# COMPACT_ATOMS: atom_id res chain seq x y z
N MET A 1 23.82 -18.25 -5.80
CA MET A 1 23.11 -19.46 -6.27
C MET A 1 21.62 -19.15 -6.20
N ALA A 2 20.87 -19.41 -7.26
CA ALA A 2 19.43 -19.17 -7.24
C ALA A 2 18.80 -20.15 -6.23
N ARG A 3 18.16 -19.62 -5.18
CA ARG A 3 17.43 -20.41 -4.21
C ARG A 3 16.23 -21.03 -4.91
N ASP A 4 16.13 -22.36 -4.92
CA ASP A 4 14.98 -23.04 -5.51
C ASP A 4 13.76 -22.86 -4.60
N ALA A 5 12.74 -22.16 -5.10
CA ALA A 5 11.52 -21.89 -4.35
C ALA A 5 10.75 -23.18 -4.03
N SER A 6 10.83 -24.19 -4.89
CA SER A 6 10.15 -25.46 -4.68
C SER A 6 10.78 -26.26 -3.55
N GLN A 7 12.11 -26.31 -3.51
CA GLN A 7 12.83 -26.98 -2.43
C GLN A 7 12.53 -26.32 -1.08
N VAL A 8 12.59 -24.99 -1.01
CA VAL A 8 12.29 -24.25 0.22
C VAL A 8 10.82 -24.42 0.63
N ALA A 9 9.88 -24.41 -0.32
CA ALA A 9 8.46 -24.63 -0.05
C ALA A 9 8.21 -26.01 0.57
N THR A 10 8.77 -27.08 -0.01
CA THR A 10 8.63 -28.44 0.53
C THR A 10 9.23 -28.54 1.94
N THR A 11 10.45 -28.05 2.15
CA THR A 11 11.09 -28.08 3.47
C THR A 11 10.30 -27.30 4.51
N VAL A 12 9.85 -26.09 4.19
CA VAL A 12 9.05 -25.27 5.11
C VAL A 12 7.72 -25.97 5.43
N LEU A 13 7.05 -26.57 4.43
CA LEU A 13 5.79 -27.30 4.62
C LEU A 13 5.98 -28.51 5.55
N ASP A 14 7.04 -29.29 5.36
CA ASP A 14 7.35 -30.45 6.19
C ASP A 14 7.61 -30.04 7.64
N LEU A 15 8.39 -28.97 7.84
CA LEU A 15 8.70 -28.44 9.18
C LEU A 15 7.48 -27.81 9.87
N LEU A 16 6.44 -27.42 9.13
CA LEU A 16 5.16 -26.96 9.67
C LEU A 16 4.20 -28.11 10.02
N GLY A 17 4.61 -29.37 9.85
CA GLY A 17 3.78 -30.55 10.12
C GLY A 17 2.95 -31.02 8.91
N GLY A 18 3.33 -30.59 7.71
CA GLY A 18 2.70 -30.96 6.44
C GLY A 18 1.43 -30.16 6.11
N GLU A 19 0.94 -30.32 4.88
CA GLU A 19 -0.24 -29.61 4.35
C GLU A 19 -1.49 -29.78 5.23
N ALA A 20 -1.68 -30.98 5.79
CA ALA A 20 -2.83 -31.28 6.65
C ALA A 20 -2.85 -30.43 7.93
N ASN A 21 -1.69 -29.95 8.40
CA ASN A 21 -1.57 -29.11 9.59
C ASN A 21 -1.79 -27.61 9.30
N ILE A 22 -1.83 -27.21 8.03
CA ILE A 22 -2.05 -25.82 7.63
C ILE A 22 -3.54 -25.52 7.72
N GLN A 23 -3.90 -24.51 8.51
CA GLN A 23 -5.26 -23.97 8.56
C GLN A 23 -5.40 -22.79 7.59
N GLN A 24 -4.37 -21.95 7.50
CA GLN A 24 -4.39 -20.72 6.73
C GLN A 24 -2.98 -20.37 6.29
N LEU A 25 -2.81 -20.08 5.00
CA LEU A 25 -1.54 -19.65 4.42
C LEU A 25 -1.73 -18.28 3.79
N THR A 26 -0.85 -17.34 4.12
CA THR A 26 -0.81 -15.98 3.53
C THR A 26 0.63 -15.51 3.39
N HIS A 27 0.87 -14.47 2.61
CA HIS A 27 2.16 -13.80 2.58
C HIS A 27 2.00 -12.29 2.53
N CYS A 28 3.06 -11.58 2.93
CA CYS A 28 3.24 -10.16 2.65
C CYS A 28 4.49 -9.96 1.78
N ALA A 29 4.96 -8.72 1.64
CA ALA A 29 6.14 -8.40 0.86
C ALA A 29 7.42 -9.22 1.19
N THR A 30 7.63 -9.65 2.44
CA THR A 30 8.87 -10.34 2.85
C THR A 30 8.67 -11.59 3.71
N ARG A 31 7.44 -11.89 4.13
CA ARG A 31 7.16 -12.94 5.12
C ARG A 31 6.01 -13.82 4.67
N LEU A 32 6.19 -15.12 4.83
CA LEU A 32 5.13 -16.12 4.78
C LEU A 32 4.51 -16.21 6.17
N ARG A 33 3.19 -16.20 6.25
CA ARG A 33 2.43 -16.29 7.51
C ARG A 33 1.51 -17.50 7.44
N VAL A 34 1.67 -18.38 8.41
CA VAL A 34 0.98 -19.65 8.48
C VAL A 34 0.24 -19.74 9.81
N VAL A 35 -1.06 -20.07 9.75
CA VAL A 35 -1.81 -20.53 10.92
C VAL A 35 -1.90 -22.04 10.82
N THR A 36 -1.46 -22.73 11.87
CA THR A 36 -1.49 -24.18 11.97
C THR A 36 -2.63 -24.64 12.86
N LYS A 37 -3.09 -25.88 12.64
CA LYS A 37 -4.10 -26.52 13.48
C LYS A 37 -3.51 -27.01 14.81
N ASP A 38 -2.26 -27.44 14.78
CA ASP A 38 -1.51 -27.93 15.94
C ASP A 38 -0.07 -27.41 15.90
N ASP A 39 0.23 -26.48 16.80
CA ASP A 39 1.52 -25.81 16.89
C ASP A 39 2.62 -26.76 17.41
N ASN A 40 2.25 -27.89 18.06
CA ASN A 40 3.23 -28.86 18.57
C ASN A 40 3.92 -29.66 17.46
N LYS A 41 3.35 -29.66 16.25
CA LYS A 41 3.94 -30.31 15.08
C LYS A 41 4.93 -29.41 14.34
N VAL A 42 5.05 -28.15 14.75
CA VAL A 42 5.91 -27.17 14.09
C VAL A 42 7.31 -27.19 14.68
N ASN A 43 8.30 -27.51 13.85
CA ASN A 43 9.71 -27.45 14.23
C ASN A 43 10.26 -26.03 14.04
N SER A 44 10.05 -25.21 15.08
CA SER A 44 10.43 -23.80 15.11
C SER A 44 11.93 -23.54 14.96
N GLU A 45 12.78 -24.43 15.50
CA GLU A 45 14.23 -24.28 15.48
C GLU A 45 14.79 -24.52 14.06
N ALA A 46 14.38 -25.64 13.44
CA ALA A 46 14.79 -25.97 12.08
C ALA A 46 14.27 -24.97 11.03
N LEU A 47 13.11 -24.35 11.26
CA LEU A 47 12.59 -23.30 10.38
C LEU A 47 13.50 -22.07 10.31
N GLY A 48 14.15 -21.70 11.44
CA GLY A 48 15.09 -20.59 11.48
C GLY A 48 16.42 -20.88 10.79
N GLU A 49 16.82 -22.15 10.73
CA GLU A 49 18.09 -22.61 10.17
C GLU A 49 18.00 -23.05 8.71
N THR A 50 16.78 -23.12 8.16
CA THR A 50 16.55 -23.57 6.78
C THR A 50 17.22 -22.64 5.78
N GLU A 51 17.99 -23.20 4.83
CA GLU A 51 18.67 -22.44 3.79
C GLU A 51 17.66 -21.65 2.94
N GLY A 52 17.78 -20.32 2.95
CA GLY A 52 16.83 -19.42 2.27
C GLY A 52 15.81 -18.76 3.17
N VAL A 53 15.70 -19.20 4.43
CA VAL A 53 14.97 -18.50 5.49
C VAL A 53 15.92 -17.54 6.21
N HIS A 54 15.51 -16.29 6.36
CA HIS A 54 16.27 -15.25 7.07
C HIS A 54 15.90 -15.18 8.56
N GLY A 55 14.81 -15.82 8.96
CA GLY A 55 14.38 -15.90 10.34
C GLY A 55 12.95 -16.43 10.47
N TYR A 56 12.62 -16.86 11.68
CA TYR A 56 11.32 -17.42 12.03
C TYR A 56 10.80 -16.78 13.33
N PHE A 57 9.51 -16.49 13.39
CA PHE A 57 8.85 -15.94 14.58
C PHE A 57 7.45 -16.53 14.74
N PHE A 58 7.06 -16.85 15.97
CA PHE A 58 5.67 -17.13 16.32
C PHE A 58 5.07 -15.92 17.04
N LYS A 59 4.04 -15.29 16.47
CA LYS A 59 3.39 -14.12 17.09
C LYS A 59 1.93 -14.03 16.68
N ASN A 60 1.06 -13.71 17.65
CA ASN A 60 -0.38 -13.58 17.46
C ASN A 60 -1.04 -14.84 16.84
N GLY A 61 -0.58 -16.03 17.22
CA GLY A 61 -1.09 -17.30 16.68
C GLY A 61 -0.70 -17.59 15.22
N GLN A 62 0.34 -16.93 14.72
CA GLN A 62 0.84 -17.14 13.36
C GLN A 62 2.34 -17.46 13.37
N HIS A 63 2.72 -18.49 12.64
CA HIS A 63 4.09 -18.82 12.28
C HIS A 63 4.53 -17.93 11.12
N GLN A 64 5.55 -17.10 11.34
CA GLN A 64 6.06 -16.14 10.36
C GLN A 64 7.46 -16.54 9.92
N VAL A 65 7.60 -16.93 8.65
CA VAL A 65 8.87 -17.29 8.03
C VAL A 65 9.33 -16.13 7.14
N ILE A 66 10.52 -15.58 7.40
CA ILE A 66 11.08 -14.46 6.63
C ILE A 66 11.86 -15.02 5.45
N LEU A 67 11.38 -14.76 4.24
CA LEU A 67 11.96 -15.28 2.99
C LEU A 67 12.58 -14.18 2.11
N GLY A 68 12.25 -12.92 2.36
CA GLY A 68 12.73 -11.77 1.59
C GLY A 68 11.80 -11.38 0.44
N THR A 69 12.06 -10.20 -0.14
CA THR A 69 11.22 -9.61 -1.19
C THR A 69 11.23 -10.44 -2.47
N GLY A 70 10.06 -10.67 -3.05
CA GLY A 70 9.90 -11.42 -4.31
C GLY A 70 10.07 -12.93 -4.19
N PHE A 71 10.95 -13.42 -3.31
CA PHE A 71 11.14 -14.86 -3.06
C PHE A 71 9.95 -15.47 -2.31
N VAL A 72 9.38 -14.72 -1.36
CA VAL A 72 8.21 -15.15 -0.57
C VAL A 72 7.00 -15.53 -1.44
N SER A 73 6.70 -14.77 -2.50
CA SER A 73 5.56 -15.03 -3.37
C SER A 73 5.76 -16.31 -4.18
N LYS A 74 6.99 -16.59 -4.62
CA LYS A 74 7.32 -17.85 -5.32
C LYS A 74 7.11 -19.05 -4.41
N VAL A 75 7.61 -18.99 -3.17
CA VAL A 75 7.43 -20.07 -2.18
C VAL A 75 5.95 -20.27 -1.84
N PHE A 76 5.20 -19.18 -1.66
CA PHE A 76 3.76 -19.23 -1.40
C PHE A 76 3.00 -19.94 -2.53
N ASN A 77 3.27 -19.58 -3.79
CA ASN A 77 2.58 -20.18 -4.94
C ASN A 77 2.86 -21.69 -5.04
N VAL A 78 4.10 -22.12 -4.78
CA VAL A 78 4.43 -23.56 -4.76
C VAL A 78 3.69 -24.28 -3.61
N MET A 79 3.64 -23.70 -2.42
CA MET A 79 2.91 -24.29 -1.29
C MET A 79 1.39 -24.33 -1.51
N ASN A 80 0.86 -23.45 -2.35
CA ASN A 80 -0.56 -23.42 -2.73
C ASN A 80 -0.89 -24.35 -3.91
N GLY A 81 0.09 -25.09 -4.44
CA GLY A 81 -0.08 -25.96 -5.61
C GLY A 81 -0.14 -25.22 -6.96
N GLU A 82 0.17 -23.92 -6.97
CA GLU A 82 0.07 -23.01 -8.11
C GLU A 82 1.45 -22.71 -8.72
N ALA A 83 2.26 -23.76 -8.91
CA ALA A 83 3.68 -23.68 -9.27
C ALA A 83 4.00 -22.91 -10.57
N ASP A 84 3.00 -22.49 -11.34
CA ASP A 84 3.14 -21.81 -12.65
C ASP A 84 2.53 -20.38 -12.68
N VAL A 85 2.16 -19.83 -11.53
CA VAL A 85 1.50 -18.51 -11.48
C VAL A 85 2.54 -17.43 -11.19
N GLU A 86 2.79 -16.55 -12.18
CA GLU A 86 3.50 -15.28 -11.99
C GLU A 86 2.90 -14.48 -10.83
N PRO A 87 3.70 -13.69 -10.08
CA PRO A 87 3.27 -13.11 -8.81
C PRO A 87 2.13 -12.09 -9.00
N GLN A 88 0.89 -12.54 -8.82
CA GLN A 88 -0.25 -11.67 -8.60
C GLN A 88 -0.24 -11.16 -7.16
N GLN A 89 -0.25 -9.84 -7.03
CA GLN A 89 -0.33 -9.13 -5.77
C GLN A 89 -1.58 -9.53 -4.97
N GLU A 90 -1.33 -10.20 -3.85
CA GLU A 90 -2.08 -10.20 -2.58
C GLU A 90 -3.62 -10.00 -2.67
N ALA A 91 -4.36 -11.10 -2.78
CA ALA A 91 -5.77 -11.16 -2.38
C ALA A 91 -5.85 -11.46 -0.87
N ALA A 92 -5.98 -10.41 -0.06
CA ALA A 92 -6.31 -10.53 1.36
C ALA A 92 -7.65 -11.26 1.56
N GLN A 93 -7.66 -12.16 2.55
CA GLN A 93 -8.81 -12.98 2.93
C GLN A 93 -10.12 -12.20 3.08
N LYS A 94 -11.13 -12.71 2.38
CA LYS A 94 -12.53 -12.37 2.55
C LYS A 94 -13.06 -13.05 3.82
N GLU A 95 -12.91 -12.39 4.97
CA GLU A 95 -13.90 -12.56 6.04
C GLU A 95 -15.12 -11.71 5.71
N ASN A 96 -16.30 -12.33 5.87
CA ASN A 96 -17.63 -11.76 5.68
C ASN A 96 -17.82 -10.45 6.47
N LEU A 97 -17.50 -9.31 5.87
CA LEU A 97 -17.86 -8.00 6.40
C LEU A 97 -18.81 -7.33 5.41
N SER A 98 -20.08 -7.25 5.84
CA SER A 98 -21.14 -6.36 5.39
C SER A 98 -20.67 -5.34 4.35
N THR A 99 -21.19 -5.43 3.13
CA THR A 99 -20.81 -4.66 1.92
C THR A 99 -20.58 -3.16 2.19
N PHE A 100 -21.31 -2.59 3.15
CA PHE A 100 -21.14 -1.20 3.58
C PHE A 100 -19.78 -0.92 4.24
N LYS A 101 -19.29 -1.84 5.09
CA LYS A 101 -17.96 -1.75 5.73
C LYS A 101 -16.84 -1.95 4.72
N SER A 102 -17.06 -2.76 3.69
CA SER A 102 -16.11 -2.94 2.58
C SER A 102 -15.96 -1.66 1.75
N VAL A 103 -17.06 -0.98 1.41
CA VAL A 103 -17.02 0.30 0.67
C VAL A 103 -16.32 1.40 1.47
N THR A 104 -16.64 1.54 2.77
CA THR A 104 -15.97 2.53 3.63
C THR A 104 -14.46 2.23 3.77
N ARG A 105 -14.09 0.95 3.82
CA ARG A 105 -12.68 0.52 3.87
C ARG A 105 -11.96 0.86 2.58
N THR A 106 -12.52 0.51 1.42
CA THR A 106 -11.96 0.87 0.11
C THR A 106 -11.80 2.38 -0.03
N PHE A 107 -12.81 3.17 0.36
CA PHE A 107 -12.71 4.63 0.34
C PHE A 107 -11.59 5.13 1.27
N SER A 108 -11.49 4.59 2.48
CA SER A 108 -10.41 4.93 3.42
C SER A 108 -9.03 4.60 2.84
N ASP A 109 -8.87 3.43 2.22
CA ASP A 109 -7.60 2.98 1.66
C ASP A 109 -7.10 3.92 0.53
N ILE A 110 -8.02 4.50 -0.25
CA ILE A 110 -7.69 5.51 -1.27
C ILE A 110 -7.08 6.77 -0.64
N PHE A 111 -7.69 7.29 0.43
CA PHE A 111 -7.24 8.53 1.05
C PHE A 111 -6.02 8.34 1.95
N VAL A 112 -5.86 7.19 2.61
CA VAL A 112 -4.73 6.90 3.52
C VAL A 112 -3.38 7.09 2.82
N ALA A 113 -3.27 6.71 1.55
CA ALA A 113 -2.04 6.91 0.77
C ALA A 113 -1.68 8.40 0.52
N ILE A 114 -2.66 9.29 0.60
CA ILE A 114 -2.56 10.71 0.21
C ILE A 114 -2.46 11.62 1.45
N ILE A 115 -3.03 11.20 2.58
CA ILE A 115 -3.08 11.94 3.85
C ILE A 115 -1.72 12.55 4.25
N PRO A 116 -0.58 11.81 4.25
CA PRO A 116 0.68 12.36 4.73
C PRO A 116 1.13 13.61 3.97
N ALA A 117 0.97 13.61 2.65
CA ALA A 117 1.31 14.75 1.81
C ALA A 117 0.39 15.94 2.10
N LEU A 118 -0.93 15.72 2.14
CA LEU A 118 -1.92 16.78 2.38
C LEU A 118 -1.82 17.39 3.77
N VAL A 119 -1.53 16.58 4.79
CA VAL A 119 -1.32 17.07 6.16
C VAL A 119 -0.07 17.94 6.21
N ALA A 120 1.04 17.49 5.63
CA ALA A 120 2.28 18.25 5.62
C ALA A 120 2.13 19.60 4.89
N THR A 121 1.60 19.58 3.67
CA THR A 121 1.42 20.81 2.89
C THR A 121 0.34 21.71 3.46
N GLY A 122 -0.74 21.15 4.02
CA GLY A 122 -1.82 21.91 4.65
C GLY A 122 -1.37 22.64 5.92
N LEU A 123 -0.58 21.99 6.77
CA LEU A 123 0.01 22.64 7.95
C LEU A 123 0.95 23.78 7.55
N LEU A 124 1.77 23.58 6.51
CA LEU A 124 2.64 24.63 5.98
C LEU A 124 1.86 25.78 5.35
N MET A 125 0.76 25.48 4.64
CA MET A 125 -0.14 26.49 4.07
C MET A 125 -0.77 27.34 5.17
N GLY A 126 -1.20 26.70 6.27
CA GLY A 126 -1.74 27.37 7.45
C GLY A 126 -0.70 28.24 8.15
N LEU A 127 0.53 27.74 8.32
CA LEU A 127 1.64 28.49 8.90
C LEU A 127 1.98 29.73 8.06
N ARG A 128 2.07 29.58 6.73
CA ARG A 128 2.24 30.71 5.80
C ARG A 128 1.13 31.73 5.97
N GLY A 129 -0.12 31.28 6.02
CA GLY A 129 -1.29 32.14 6.23
C GLY A 129 -1.20 32.93 7.55
N LEU A 130 -0.75 32.29 8.62
CA LEU A 130 -0.55 32.94 9.92
C LEU A 130 0.56 34.00 9.88
N ILE A 131 1.69 33.70 9.23
CA ILE A 131 2.83 34.63 9.11
C ILE A 131 2.44 35.87 8.31
N VAL A 132 1.85 35.67 7.13
CA VAL A 132 1.52 36.76 6.21
C VAL A 132 0.29 37.53 6.69
N ASN A 133 -0.83 36.85 6.95
CA ASN A 133 -2.10 37.50 7.23
C ASN A 133 -2.34 37.74 8.73
N GLY A 134 -1.74 36.93 9.60
CA GLY A 134 -1.90 37.06 11.05
C GLY A 134 -0.91 38.05 11.67
N PHE A 135 0.39 37.89 11.35
CA PHE A 135 1.45 38.75 11.88
C PHE A 135 1.82 39.92 10.96
N GLY A 136 1.27 39.99 9.75
CA GLY A 136 1.53 41.09 8.80
C GLY A 136 2.95 41.08 8.23
N VAL A 137 3.64 39.93 8.24
CA VAL A 137 4.99 39.82 7.70
C VAL A 137 4.94 39.78 6.18
N GLU A 138 5.51 40.79 5.53
CA GLU A 138 5.66 40.80 4.07
C GLU A 138 6.79 39.87 3.63
N LEU A 139 6.43 38.76 3.00
CA LEU A 139 7.39 37.88 2.33
C LEU A 139 7.74 38.48 0.96
N SER A 140 8.99 38.33 0.54
CA SER A 140 9.38 38.72 -0.82
C SER A 140 8.54 37.98 -1.86
N PRO A 141 8.29 38.57 -3.05
CA PRO A 141 7.49 37.92 -4.09
C PRO A 141 7.99 36.53 -4.48
N GLN A 142 9.32 36.34 -4.49
CA GLN A 142 9.96 35.06 -4.78
C GLN A 142 9.69 34.04 -3.67
N LEU A 143 9.82 34.43 -2.40
CA LEU A 143 9.59 33.54 -1.27
C LEU A 143 8.10 33.16 -1.16
N MET A 144 7.20 34.11 -1.47
CA MET A 144 5.77 33.85 -1.52
C MET A 144 5.43 32.83 -2.62
N THR A 145 6.00 32.99 -3.81
CA THR A 145 5.79 32.06 -4.93
C THR A 145 6.32 30.66 -4.61
N ILE A 146 7.54 30.55 -4.06
CA ILE A 146 8.11 29.26 -3.66
C ILE A 146 7.23 28.59 -2.60
N SER A 147 6.78 29.36 -1.61
CA SER A 147 5.88 28.85 -0.58
C SER A 147 4.57 28.33 -1.18
N GLN A 148 3.94 29.08 -2.09
CA GLN A 148 2.75 28.66 -2.83
C GLN A 148 2.95 27.39 -3.64
N VAL A 149 4.05 27.29 -4.39
CA VAL A 149 4.36 26.07 -5.14
C VAL A 149 4.52 24.87 -4.19
N LEU A 150 5.17 25.04 -3.04
CA LEU A 150 5.38 23.94 -2.10
C LEU A 150 4.10 23.52 -1.37
N THR A 151 3.22 24.46 -1.03
CA THR A 151 2.04 24.17 -0.21
C THR A 151 0.78 23.90 -1.03
N ASP A 152 0.58 24.63 -2.12
CA ASP A 152 -0.71 24.65 -2.83
C ASP A 152 -0.78 23.55 -3.90
N THR A 153 0.38 23.14 -4.45
CA THR A 153 0.48 22.09 -5.49
C THR A 153 -0.22 20.79 -5.09
N ALA A 154 0.00 20.30 -3.87
CA ALA A 154 -0.64 19.07 -3.40
C ALA A 154 -2.18 19.15 -3.41
N PHE A 155 -2.73 20.34 -3.17
CA PHE A 155 -4.18 20.58 -3.20
C PHE A 155 -4.73 20.81 -4.61
N ILE A 156 -3.92 21.35 -5.53
CA ILE A 156 -4.28 21.50 -6.93
C ILE A 156 -4.36 20.12 -7.58
N PHE A 157 -3.40 19.25 -7.28
CA PHE A 157 -3.28 17.92 -7.88
C PHE A 157 -3.96 16.81 -7.06
N ILE A 158 -4.91 17.13 -6.15
CA ILE A 158 -5.73 16.13 -5.47
C ILE A 158 -6.37 15.15 -6.45
N PRO A 159 -6.95 15.57 -7.60
CA PRO A 159 -7.52 14.62 -8.55
C PRO A 159 -6.49 13.58 -9.03
N VAL A 160 -5.25 14.00 -9.33
CA VAL A 160 -4.15 13.09 -9.72
C VAL A 160 -3.80 12.10 -8.62
N LEU A 161 -3.68 12.58 -7.37
CA LEU A 161 -3.34 11.74 -6.24
C LEU A 161 -4.45 10.71 -5.95
N VAL A 162 -5.71 11.13 -6.07
CA VAL A 162 -6.88 10.28 -5.84
C VAL A 162 -7.02 9.23 -6.94
N THR A 163 -6.91 9.59 -8.22
CA THR A 163 -7.03 8.63 -9.32
C THR A 163 -5.87 7.63 -9.35
N TRP A 164 -4.65 8.07 -9.03
CA TRP A 164 -3.51 7.19 -8.82
C TRP A 164 -3.75 6.19 -7.69
N SER A 165 -4.19 6.69 -6.53
CA SER A 165 -4.44 5.84 -5.36
C SER A 165 -5.60 4.87 -5.59
N ALA A 166 -6.67 5.33 -6.24
CA ALA A 166 -7.80 4.48 -6.63
C ALA A 166 -7.36 3.33 -7.54
N MET A 167 -6.53 3.59 -8.55
CA MET A 167 -6.00 2.53 -9.41
C MET A 167 -5.18 1.51 -8.60
N ARG A 168 -4.40 1.95 -7.61
CA ARG A 168 -3.67 1.04 -6.73
C ARG A 168 -4.59 0.19 -5.85
N VAL A 169 -5.65 0.78 -5.30
CA VAL A 169 -6.59 0.08 -4.42
C VAL A 169 -7.46 -0.93 -5.18
N PHE A 170 -7.88 -0.61 -6.41
CA PHE A 170 -8.68 -1.48 -7.25
C PHE A 170 -7.86 -2.45 -8.13
N GLY A 171 -6.53 -2.40 -8.07
CA GLY A 171 -5.65 -3.28 -8.86
C GLY A 171 -5.53 -2.91 -10.34
N GLY A 172 -5.83 -1.65 -10.71
CA GLY A 172 -5.63 -1.11 -12.06
C GLY A 172 -4.22 -0.57 -12.30
N ASN A 173 -3.95 -0.09 -13.52
CA ASN A 173 -2.65 0.51 -13.87
C ASN A 173 -2.53 1.93 -13.26
N PRO A 174 -1.58 2.18 -12.34
CA PRO A 174 -1.43 3.49 -11.70
C PRO A 174 -1.08 4.62 -12.68
N VAL A 175 -0.39 4.30 -13.79
CA VAL A 175 -0.06 5.29 -14.83
C VAL A 175 -1.32 5.82 -15.50
N LEU A 176 -2.28 4.93 -15.81
CA LEU A 176 -3.58 5.35 -16.35
C LEU A 176 -4.35 6.21 -15.33
N GLY A 177 -4.26 5.89 -14.04
CA GLY A 177 -4.80 6.73 -12.98
C GLY A 177 -4.23 8.14 -12.99
N ILE A 178 -2.90 8.27 -13.08
CA ILE A 178 -2.25 9.58 -13.17
C ILE A 178 -2.72 10.36 -14.39
N VAL A 179 -2.75 9.72 -15.57
CA VAL A 179 -3.21 10.36 -16.82
C VAL A 179 -4.64 10.87 -16.68
N LEU A 180 -5.55 10.06 -16.15
CA LEU A 180 -6.94 10.46 -15.90
C LEU A 180 -7.02 11.65 -14.94
N GLY A 181 -6.22 11.65 -13.87
CA GLY A 181 -6.19 12.75 -12.94
C GLY A 181 -5.64 14.04 -13.56
N LEU A 182 -4.65 13.94 -14.44
CA LEU A 182 -4.09 15.08 -15.17
C LEU A 182 -5.12 15.68 -16.14
N MET A 183 -5.96 14.84 -16.76
CA MET A 183 -7.10 15.32 -17.55
C MET A 183 -8.09 16.14 -16.71
N LEU A 184 -8.31 15.77 -15.44
CA LEU A 184 -9.21 16.48 -14.52
C LEU A 184 -8.67 17.82 -14.01
N VAL A 185 -7.38 18.08 -14.15
CA VAL A 185 -6.73 19.35 -13.78
C VAL A 185 -6.13 20.05 -15.00
N ALA A 186 -6.55 19.62 -16.19
CA ALA A 186 -6.05 20.17 -17.44
C ALA A 186 -6.42 21.66 -17.52
N PRO A 187 -5.50 22.54 -17.98
CA PRO A 187 -5.72 23.98 -18.01
C PRO A 187 -6.86 24.41 -18.96
N GLN A 188 -7.34 23.51 -19.82
CA GLN A 188 -8.52 23.72 -20.64
C GLN A 188 -9.83 23.66 -19.83
N LEU A 189 -9.80 23.08 -18.63
CA LEU A 189 -10.95 23.05 -17.73
C LEU A 189 -10.97 24.31 -16.86
N ALA A 190 -12.18 24.77 -16.53
CA ALA A 190 -12.36 25.90 -15.64
C ALA A 190 -11.64 25.66 -14.30
N ASN A 191 -10.92 26.68 -13.83
CA ASN A 191 -10.17 26.57 -12.57
C ASN A 191 -11.15 26.36 -11.41
N LYS A 192 -10.79 25.49 -10.46
CA LYS A 192 -11.61 25.20 -9.28
C LYS A 192 -12.02 26.45 -8.50
N TRP A 193 -11.16 27.48 -8.48
CA TRP A 193 -11.44 28.73 -7.79
C TRP A 193 -12.39 29.61 -8.60
N ASP A 194 -12.23 29.67 -9.92
CA ASP A 194 -13.12 30.44 -10.79
C ASP A 194 -14.54 29.87 -10.75
N VAL A 195 -14.68 28.54 -10.72
CA VAL A 195 -15.98 27.88 -10.53
C VAL A 195 -16.54 28.12 -9.13
N ALA A 196 -15.71 28.00 -8.08
CA ALA A 196 -16.15 28.17 -6.70
C ALA A 196 -16.62 29.62 -6.39
N PHE A 197 -16.07 30.61 -7.07
CA PHE A 197 -16.45 32.03 -6.93
C PHE A 197 -17.39 32.53 -8.03
N GLY A 198 -17.86 31.66 -8.94
CA GLY A 198 -18.82 32.02 -9.99
C GLY A 198 -18.24 32.89 -11.11
N ASN A 199 -16.91 32.92 -11.25
CA ASN A 199 -16.18 33.67 -12.27
C ASN A 199 -15.83 32.82 -13.51
N ALA A 200 -16.21 31.55 -13.52
CA ALA A 200 -16.04 30.69 -14.69
C ALA A 200 -17.10 31.00 -15.74
N GLU A 201 -16.70 31.65 -16.84
CA GLU A 201 -17.52 31.67 -18.07
C GLU A 201 -17.50 30.26 -18.69
N ALA A 202 -18.68 29.82 -19.13
CA ALA A 202 -18.94 28.47 -19.66
C ALA A 202 -18.19 28.17 -20.96
#